data_AF-A0A3B4F1J4-F1
#
_entry.id   AF-A0A3B4F1J4-F1
#
_cell.length_a   1.000
_cell.length_b   1.000
_cell.length_c   1.000
_cell.angle_alpha   90.00
_cell.angle_beta   90.00
_cell.angle_gamma   90.00
#
_symmetry.space_group_name_H-M   'P 1'
#
loop_
_entity.id
_entity.type
_entity.pdbx_description
1 polymer ?
#
loop_
_entity_poly.entity_id
_entity_poly.type
_entity_poly.pdbx_seq_one_letter_code
_entity_poly.pdbx_strand_id
1 'polypeptide(L)'
;MSAVYLLLLLVPTISAQTFRFGACPTPKVQSNFSLQLYLDKWYEIEKLPASFARGQCIEANYSVRKDGTIRVLNSQVVGGKREFLEGTAVVPDRQEPAKLGVSFSYFTPYSPYWVLETNYTNYTIVYSCTDILRIFHVYYAWILARSPSLPSETVHYAKQLLTDKGIDISKMTPTYQSCGNI
;
A
#
# COMPACT_ATOMS: atom_id res chain seq x y z
N MET A 1 35.23 -27.37 -34.13
CA MET A 1 35.34 -26.64 -32.85
C MET A 1 34.21 -25.62 -32.82
N SER A 2 33.06 -25.97 -32.24
CA SER A 2 31.88 -25.08 -32.22
C SER A 2 31.85 -24.35 -30.89
N ALA A 3 32.17 -23.05 -30.88
CA ALA A 3 32.08 -22.22 -29.71
C ALA A 3 30.60 -21.91 -29.43
N VAL A 4 30.06 -22.46 -28.34
CA VAL A 4 28.74 -22.10 -27.83
C VAL A 4 28.91 -20.81 -27.03
N TYR A 5 28.42 -19.70 -27.57
CA TYR A 5 28.37 -18.43 -26.86
C TYR A 5 27.19 -18.47 -25.87
N LEU A 6 27.50 -18.62 -24.59
CA LEU A 6 26.53 -18.49 -23.51
C LEU A 6 26.22 -17.00 -23.30
N LEU A 7 25.14 -16.51 -23.89
CA LEU A 7 24.67 -15.14 -23.69
C LEU A 7 24.07 -15.04 -22.27
N LEU A 8 24.87 -14.59 -21.30
CA LEU A 8 24.40 -14.23 -19.96
C LEU A 8 23.54 -12.95 -20.08
N LEU A 9 22.24 -13.14 -20.24
CA LEU A 9 21.25 -12.08 -20.07
C LEU A 9 21.31 -11.61 -18.61
N LEU A 10 22.07 -10.53 -18.37
CA LEU A 10 21.95 -9.72 -17.16
C LEU A 10 20.56 -9.11 -17.16
N VAL A 11 19.59 -9.80 -16.56
CA VAL A 11 18.27 -9.24 -16.29
C VAL A 11 18.47 -8.17 -15.22
N PRO A 12 18.28 -6.88 -15.52
CA PRO A 12 18.37 -5.85 -14.49
C PRO A 12 17.25 -6.12 -13.48
N THR A 13 17.63 -6.34 -12.22
CA THR A 13 16.71 -6.54 -11.10
C THR A 13 16.06 -5.21 -10.71
N ILE A 14 15.21 -4.68 -11.60
CA ILE A 14 14.38 -3.54 -11.28
C ILE A 14 13.28 -4.06 -10.34
N SER A 15 13.53 -3.97 -9.03
CA SER A 15 12.57 -4.36 -7.99
C SER A 15 11.47 -3.30 -7.86
N ALA A 16 10.68 -3.10 -8.92
CA ALA A 16 9.60 -2.13 -8.95
C ALA A 16 8.36 -2.57 -8.15
N GLN A 17 8.21 -3.88 -7.92
CA GLN A 17 7.07 -4.50 -7.21
C GLN A 17 7.53 -5.78 -6.50
N THR A 18 6.76 -6.24 -5.50
CA THR A 18 7.02 -7.51 -4.84
C THR A 18 6.23 -8.64 -5.51
N PHE A 19 6.96 -9.57 -6.13
CA PHE A 19 6.43 -10.72 -6.85
C PHE A 19 6.70 -12.01 -6.06
N ARG A 20 5.68 -12.87 -5.94
CA ARG A 20 5.78 -14.20 -5.33
C ARG A 20 4.95 -15.20 -6.12
N PHE A 21 5.38 -16.46 -6.12
CA PHE A 21 4.63 -17.57 -6.71
C PHE A 21 3.48 -17.99 -5.79
N GLY A 22 2.42 -18.54 -6.39
CA GLY A 22 1.22 -19.00 -5.68
C GLY A 22 0.18 -17.90 -5.47
N ALA A 23 -0.90 -18.25 -4.78
CA ALA A 23 -2.01 -17.35 -4.51
C ALA A 23 -1.67 -16.31 -3.43
N CYS A 24 -2.39 -15.19 -3.45
CA CYS A 24 -2.36 -14.19 -2.40
C CYS A 24 -2.67 -14.79 -1.02
N PRO A 25 -1.83 -14.53 0.00
CA PRO A 25 -2.22 -14.72 1.40
C PRO A 25 -3.54 -14.03 1.72
N THR A 26 -4.38 -14.68 2.53
CA THR A 26 -5.65 -14.11 2.99
C THR A 26 -5.63 -13.85 4.51
N PRO A 27 -4.81 -12.88 4.97
CA PRO A 27 -4.70 -12.61 6.39
C PRO A 27 -6.02 -12.07 6.97
N LYS A 28 -6.24 -12.31 8.27
CA LYS A 28 -7.33 -11.66 9.00
C LYS A 28 -7.14 -10.15 8.99
N VAL A 29 -8.23 -9.43 8.74
CA VAL A 29 -8.31 -7.97 8.71
C VAL A 29 -8.83 -7.42 10.04
N GLN A 30 -8.78 -6.09 10.21
CA GLN A 30 -9.27 -5.39 11.39
C GLN A 30 -10.72 -5.78 11.70
N SER A 31 -10.96 -6.28 12.90
CA SER A 31 -12.31 -6.54 13.40
C SER A 31 -13.02 -5.23 13.75
N ASN A 32 -14.34 -5.22 13.58
CA ASN A 32 -15.20 -4.06 13.89
C ASN A 32 -14.69 -2.75 13.26
N PHE A 33 -14.25 -2.82 12.00
CA PHE A 33 -13.67 -1.68 11.32
C PHE A 33 -14.70 -0.55 11.10
N SER A 34 -14.34 0.65 11.57
CA SER A 34 -15.15 1.86 11.39
C SER A 34 -14.55 2.75 10.31
N LEU A 35 -15.21 2.80 9.15
CA LEU A 35 -14.82 3.69 8.05
C LEU A 35 -14.79 5.16 8.51
N GLN A 36 -15.75 5.57 9.33
CA GLN A 36 -15.87 6.96 9.79
C GLN A 36 -14.63 7.41 10.59
N LEU A 37 -14.09 6.53 11.44
CA LEU A 37 -12.88 6.81 12.22
C LEU A 37 -11.60 6.73 11.36
N TYR A 38 -11.69 6.10 10.19
CA TYR A 38 -10.58 5.90 9.27
C TYR A 38 -10.38 7.04 8.27
N LEU A 39 -11.39 7.91 8.09
CA LEU A 39 -11.34 9.05 7.17
C LEU A 39 -10.22 10.04 7.51
N ASP A 40 -10.10 11.09 6.71
CA ASP A 40 -9.08 12.13 6.77
C ASP A 40 -7.70 11.64 6.33
N LYS A 41 -6.66 12.33 6.79
CA LYS A 41 -5.30 12.19 6.28
C LYS A 41 -4.52 11.08 6.99
N TRP A 42 -3.73 10.36 6.20
CA TRP A 42 -2.72 9.41 6.61
C TRP A 42 -1.40 9.69 5.88
N TYR A 43 -0.30 9.69 6.63
CA TYR A 43 1.07 9.79 6.12
C TYR A 43 1.64 8.41 5.87
N GLU A 44 2.29 8.19 4.74
CA GLU A 44 2.99 6.93 4.48
C GLU A 44 4.33 6.91 5.22
N ILE A 45 4.49 6.02 6.20
CA ILE A 45 5.71 5.93 7.01
C ILE A 45 6.69 4.93 6.39
N GLU A 46 6.19 3.74 6.06
CA GLU A 46 6.97 2.73 5.35
C GLU A 46 6.10 2.00 4.34
N LYS A 47 6.70 1.52 3.26
CA LYS A 47 6.00 0.77 2.22
C LYS A 47 6.85 -0.32 1.59
N LEU A 48 6.19 -1.35 1.06
CA LEU A 48 6.79 -2.19 0.04
C LEU A 48 6.91 -1.41 -1.29
N PRO A 49 7.87 -1.77 -2.17
CA PRO A 49 8.10 -1.06 -3.42
C PRO A 49 6.82 -0.92 -4.27
N ALA A 50 6.47 0.33 -4.57
CA ALA A 50 5.33 0.71 -5.39
C ALA A 50 5.78 1.73 -6.43
N SER A 51 5.86 1.31 -7.70
CA SER A 51 6.35 2.13 -8.81
C SER A 51 5.57 3.43 -9.04
N PHE A 52 4.31 3.49 -8.61
CA PHE A 52 3.43 4.65 -8.67
C PHE A 52 3.65 5.67 -7.53
N ALA A 53 4.39 5.31 -6.48
CA ALA A 53 4.61 6.13 -5.28
C ALA A 53 6.11 6.26 -4.97
N ARG A 54 6.88 6.80 -5.92
CA ARG A 54 8.35 6.91 -5.84
C ARG A 54 8.87 8.23 -5.24
N GLY A 55 7.98 9.18 -4.98
CA GLY A 55 8.32 10.47 -4.39
C GLY A 55 8.55 10.43 -2.88
N GLN A 56 8.45 11.61 -2.27
CA GLN A 56 8.56 11.84 -0.83
C GLN A 56 7.30 12.54 -0.30
N CYS A 57 7.16 12.67 1.02
CA CYS A 57 6.00 13.26 1.68
C CYS A 57 4.68 12.74 1.14
N ILE A 58 4.62 11.41 1.06
CA ILE A 58 3.48 10.70 0.53
C ILE A 58 2.38 10.71 1.58
N GLU A 59 1.22 11.18 1.16
CA GLU A 59 0.02 11.32 2.00
C GLU A 59 -1.19 10.80 1.23
N ALA A 60 -2.14 10.23 1.97
CA ALA A 60 -3.45 9.82 1.46
C ALA A 60 -4.54 10.48 2.29
N ASN A 61 -5.47 11.19 1.64
CA ASN A 61 -6.65 11.75 2.28
C ASN A 61 -7.92 11.00 1.83
N TYR A 62 -8.71 10.54 2.79
CA TYR A 62 -9.93 9.78 2.56
C TYR A 62 -11.15 10.62 2.97
N SER A 63 -12.14 10.72 2.09
CA SER A 63 -13.39 11.43 2.36
C SER A 63 -14.58 10.73 1.71
N VAL A 64 -15.76 10.80 2.33
CA VAL A 64 -16.98 10.19 1.77
C VAL A 64 -17.60 11.13 0.74
N ARG A 65 -17.95 10.58 -0.43
CA ARG A 65 -18.68 11.29 -1.49
C ARG A 65 -20.18 11.18 -1.28
N LYS A 66 -20.94 12.03 -1.99
CA LYS A 66 -22.42 12.05 -1.93
C LYS A 66 -23.07 10.71 -2.34
N ASP A 67 -22.41 9.96 -3.22
CA ASP A 67 -22.86 8.65 -3.69
C ASP A 67 -22.50 7.49 -2.73
N GLY A 68 -21.87 7.80 -1.59
CA GLY A 68 -21.43 6.81 -0.60
C GLY A 68 -20.11 6.13 -0.92
N THR A 69 -19.46 6.44 -2.05
CA THR A 69 -18.09 5.99 -2.33
C THR A 69 -17.08 6.81 -1.54
N ILE A 70 -15.85 6.31 -1.43
CA ILE A 70 -14.76 6.99 -0.73
C ILE A 70 -13.84 7.63 -1.76
N ARG A 71 -13.65 8.94 -1.67
CA ARG A 71 -12.59 9.66 -2.38
C ARG A 71 -11.25 9.34 -1.73
N VAL A 72 -10.29 8.90 -2.55
CA VAL A 72 -8.90 8.67 -2.13
C VAL A 72 -8.03 9.67 -2.87
N LEU A 73 -7.50 10.67 -2.17
CA LEU A 73 -6.58 11.65 -2.74
C LEU A 73 -5.17 11.36 -2.23
N ASN A 74 -4.33 10.77 -3.07
CA ASN A 74 -2.91 10.62 -2.79
C ASN A 74 -2.15 11.87 -3.25
N SER A 75 -1.11 12.23 -2.52
CA SER A 75 -0.13 13.22 -2.95
C SER A 75 1.29 12.74 -2.69
N GLN A 76 2.24 13.20 -3.50
CA GLN A 76 3.67 12.96 -3.32
C GLN A 76 4.47 14.13 -3.87
N VAL A 77 5.68 14.34 -3.35
CA VAL A 77 6.64 15.31 -3.87
C VAL A 77 7.65 14.60 -4.77
N VAL A 78 7.72 15.00 -6.04
CA VAL A 78 8.67 14.49 -7.04
C VAL A 78 9.40 15.68 -7.65
N GLY A 79 10.73 15.67 -7.60
CA GLY A 79 11.54 16.77 -8.13
C GLY A 79 11.22 18.15 -7.51
N GLY A 80 10.83 18.18 -6.24
CA GLY A 80 10.47 19.41 -5.53
C GLY A 80 9.07 19.95 -5.86
N LYS A 81 8.25 19.22 -6.62
CA LYS A 81 6.87 19.59 -6.93
C LYS A 81 5.89 18.58 -6.33
N ARG A 82 4.80 19.09 -5.73
CA ARG A 82 3.70 18.24 -5.25
C ARG A 82 2.82 17.80 -6.43
N GLU A 83 2.64 16.49 -6.53
CA GLU A 83 1.77 15.82 -7.48
C GLU A 83 0.60 15.17 -6.73
N PHE A 84 -0.55 15.05 -7.41
CA PHE A 84 -1.76 14.47 -6.84
C PHE A 84 -2.31 13.38 -7.73
N LEU A 85 -2.89 12.36 -7.12
CA LEU A 85 -3.62 11.29 -7.79
C LEU A 85 -4.92 11.03 -7.04
N GLU A 86 -6.04 11.26 -7.70
CA GLU A 86 -7.36 10.97 -7.14
C GLU A 86 -7.86 9.60 -7.62
N GLY A 87 -8.46 8.85 -6.70
CA GLY A 87 -9.13 7.59 -6.96
C GLY A 87 -10.44 7.46 -6.18
N THR A 88 -11.01 6.27 -6.29
CA THR A 88 -12.25 5.87 -5.64
C THR A 88 -12.03 4.56 -4.91
N ALA A 89 -12.43 4.51 -3.64
CA ALA A 89 -12.55 3.28 -2.89
C ALA A 89 -14.02 2.95 -2.60
N VAL A 90 -14.29 1.66 -2.50
CA VAL A 90 -15.60 1.09 -2.17
C VAL A 90 -15.43 0.01 -1.10
N VAL A 91 -16.51 -0.30 -0.39
CA VAL A 91 -16.60 -1.45 0.51
C VAL A 91 -17.45 -2.52 -0.21
N PRO A 92 -16.82 -3.54 -0.83
CA PRO A 92 -17.55 -4.54 -1.61
C PRO A 92 -18.48 -5.41 -0.76
N ASP A 93 -18.05 -5.74 0.46
CA ASP A 93 -18.83 -6.51 1.43
C ASP A 93 -18.95 -5.73 2.75
N ARG A 94 -20.19 -5.38 3.11
CA ARG A 94 -20.48 -4.66 4.35
C ARG A 94 -20.25 -5.50 5.61
N GLN A 95 -20.18 -6.83 5.50
CA GLN A 95 -19.87 -7.73 6.62
C GLN A 95 -18.38 -7.72 6.95
N GLU A 96 -17.52 -7.31 6.00
CA GLU A 96 -16.07 -7.23 6.19
C GLU A 96 -15.54 -5.85 5.76
N PRO A 97 -15.94 -4.77 6.45
CA PRO A 97 -15.72 -3.40 5.98
C PRO A 97 -14.24 -2.97 5.95
N ALA A 98 -13.34 -3.74 6.57
CA ALA A 98 -11.89 -3.55 6.49
C ALA A 98 -11.29 -4.00 5.14
N LYS A 99 -12.05 -4.72 4.31
CA LYS A 99 -11.65 -5.08 2.93
C LYS A 99 -12.27 -4.10 1.95
N LEU A 100 -11.52 -3.06 1.63
CA LEU A 100 -11.89 -2.11 0.60
C LEU A 100 -11.39 -2.57 -0.77
N GLY A 101 -12.01 -2.06 -1.82
CA GLY A 101 -11.46 -2.07 -3.18
C GLY A 101 -11.15 -0.64 -3.60
N VAL A 102 -9.96 -0.38 -4.14
CA VAL A 102 -9.54 0.96 -4.62
C VAL A 102 -9.22 0.94 -6.12
N SER A 103 -9.62 1.98 -6.83
CA SER A 103 -9.29 2.19 -8.23
C SER A 103 -8.89 3.65 -8.48
N PHE A 104 -7.90 3.85 -9.35
CA PHE A 104 -7.44 5.16 -9.81
C PHE A 104 -7.77 5.41 -11.30
N SER A 105 -8.56 4.52 -11.91
CA SER A 105 -9.05 4.66 -13.29
C SER A 105 -10.42 4.00 -13.44
N TYR A 106 -11.30 4.61 -14.23
CA TYR A 106 -12.62 4.05 -14.51
C TYR A 106 -12.57 2.75 -15.32
N PHE A 107 -11.45 2.46 -15.97
CA PHE A 107 -11.29 1.30 -16.85
C PHE A 107 -10.58 0.11 -16.19
N THR A 108 -10.10 0.27 -14.96
CA THR A 108 -9.39 -0.79 -14.23
C THR A 108 -10.26 -1.37 -13.13
N PRO A 109 -10.16 -2.70 -12.87
CA PRO A 109 -10.82 -3.30 -11.72
C PRO A 109 -10.30 -2.68 -10.43
N TYR A 110 -11.11 -2.78 -9.37
CA TYR A 110 -10.68 -2.38 -8.03
C TYR A 110 -9.61 -3.33 -7.51
N SER A 111 -8.49 -2.76 -7.08
CA SER A 111 -7.44 -3.48 -6.37
C SER A 111 -7.80 -3.63 -4.89
N PRO A 112 -7.52 -4.78 -4.25
CA PRO A 112 -7.74 -4.95 -2.82
C PRO A 112 -6.98 -3.91 -1.99
N TYR A 113 -7.65 -3.31 -1.01
CA TYR A 113 -7.07 -2.44 0.02
C TYR A 113 -7.57 -2.94 1.37
N TRP A 114 -6.79 -3.77 2.03
CA TRP A 114 -7.21 -4.46 3.24
C TRP A 114 -6.52 -3.85 4.45
N VAL A 115 -7.31 -3.31 5.38
CA VAL A 115 -6.82 -2.81 6.66
C VAL A 115 -6.60 -4.01 7.58
N LEU A 116 -5.34 -4.36 7.79
CA LEU A 116 -4.96 -5.50 8.63
C LEU A 116 -5.16 -5.18 10.11
N GLU A 117 -4.79 -3.97 10.51
CA GLU A 117 -4.98 -3.45 11.86
C GLU A 117 -4.90 -1.92 11.85
N THR A 118 -5.70 -1.28 12.71
CA THR A 118 -5.60 0.16 12.96
C THR A 118 -6.14 0.50 14.34
N ASN A 119 -5.53 1.48 14.99
CA ASN A 119 -6.11 2.13 16.16
C ASN A 119 -6.82 3.45 15.82
N TYR A 120 -6.97 3.77 14.53
CA TYR A 120 -7.61 4.95 13.94
C TYR A 120 -6.93 6.30 14.22
N THR A 121 -6.25 6.45 15.35
CA THR A 121 -5.76 7.73 15.87
C THR A 121 -4.25 7.89 15.71
N ASN A 122 -3.51 6.81 15.48
CA ASN A 122 -2.07 6.84 15.40
C ASN A 122 -1.54 6.12 14.16
N TYR A 123 -1.89 4.84 13.98
CA TYR A 123 -1.38 4.02 12.88
C TYR A 123 -2.47 3.19 12.19
N THR A 124 -2.17 2.78 10.96
CA THR A 124 -2.88 1.74 10.22
C THR A 124 -1.91 0.94 9.38
N ILE A 125 -2.15 -0.37 9.31
CA ILE A 125 -1.34 -1.33 8.56
C ILE A 125 -2.22 -1.87 7.44
N VAL A 126 -1.78 -1.65 6.21
CA VAL A 126 -2.58 -1.94 5.01
C VAL A 126 -1.84 -2.95 4.15
N TYR A 127 -2.61 -3.86 3.55
CA TYR A 127 -2.13 -4.86 2.61
C TYR A 127 -2.97 -4.83 1.34
N SER A 128 -2.31 -5.01 0.21
CA SER A 128 -2.95 -5.17 -1.10
C SER A 128 -2.28 -6.34 -1.80
N CYS A 129 -3.06 -7.26 -2.35
CA CYS A 129 -2.53 -8.35 -3.13
C CYS A 129 -3.45 -8.64 -4.31
N THR A 130 -2.86 -8.82 -5.49
CA THR A 130 -3.56 -9.15 -6.72
C THR A 130 -2.92 -10.38 -7.33
N ASP A 131 -3.72 -11.44 -7.48
CA ASP A 131 -3.33 -12.64 -8.20
C ASP A 131 -3.28 -12.37 -9.71
N ILE A 132 -2.25 -12.90 -10.35
CA ILE A 132 -2.06 -12.84 -11.80
C ILE A 132 -2.10 -14.28 -12.32
N LEU A 133 -3.22 -14.60 -12.97
CA LEU A 133 -3.50 -15.92 -13.55
C LEU A 133 -3.38 -17.09 -12.55
N ARG A 134 -3.43 -16.82 -11.24
CA ARG A 134 -3.18 -17.79 -10.14
C ARG A 134 -1.80 -18.45 -10.16
N ILE A 135 -0.86 -17.91 -10.93
CA ILE A 135 0.50 -18.46 -11.03
C ILE A 135 1.43 -17.67 -10.09
N PHE A 136 1.28 -16.35 -10.11
CA PHE A 136 2.02 -15.42 -9.26
C PHE A 136 1.09 -14.32 -8.78
N HIS A 137 1.50 -13.63 -7.73
CA HIS A 137 0.80 -12.45 -7.24
C HIS A 137 1.76 -11.28 -7.08
N VAL A 138 1.19 -10.09 -7.18
CA VAL A 138 1.84 -8.83 -6.81
C VAL A 138 1.18 -8.35 -5.54
N TYR A 139 1.98 -7.97 -4.55
CA TYR A 139 1.48 -7.42 -3.32
C TYR A 139 2.21 -6.14 -2.92
N TYR A 140 1.55 -5.41 -2.03
CA TYR A 140 2.01 -4.19 -1.40
C TYR A 140 1.60 -4.22 0.06
N ALA A 141 2.36 -3.51 0.88
CA ALA A 141 2.04 -3.28 2.27
C ALA A 141 2.47 -1.87 2.64
N TRP A 142 1.69 -1.22 3.48
CA TRP A 142 1.96 0.13 3.96
C TRP A 142 1.77 0.20 5.47
N ILE A 143 2.68 0.89 6.13
CA ILE A 143 2.50 1.41 7.48
C ILE A 143 2.20 2.89 7.31
N LEU A 144 0.99 3.29 7.67
CA LEU A 144 0.56 4.70 7.62
C LEU A 144 0.32 5.23 9.04
N ALA A 145 0.41 6.55 9.18
CA ALA A 145 0.25 7.23 10.46
C ALA A 145 -0.57 8.52 10.37
N ARG A 146 -1.13 8.97 11.50
CA ARG A 146 -1.80 10.28 11.61
C ARG A 146 -0.81 11.44 11.70
N SER A 147 0.44 11.18 12.03
CA SER A 147 1.56 12.14 12.05
C SER A 147 2.63 11.78 11.01
N PRO A 148 3.49 12.74 10.61
CA PRO A 148 4.60 12.49 9.67
C PRO A 148 5.67 11.50 10.18
N SER A 149 5.58 11.07 11.44
CA SER A 149 6.47 10.08 12.05
C SER A 149 5.71 9.19 13.02
N LEU A 150 6.29 8.02 13.32
CA LEU A 150 5.83 7.09 14.35
C LEU A 150 6.98 6.75 15.30
N PRO A 151 6.71 6.41 16.57
CA PRO A 151 7.69 5.81 17.47
C PRO A 151 8.27 4.52 16.87
N SER A 152 9.56 4.26 17.10
CA SER A 152 10.26 3.07 16.62
C SER A 152 9.58 1.78 17.02
N GLU A 153 9.01 1.74 18.22
CA GLU A 153 8.31 0.59 18.79
C GLU A 153 7.03 0.29 17.99
N THR A 154 6.31 1.32 17.57
CA THR A 154 5.08 1.17 16.77
C THR A 154 5.40 0.67 15.37
N VAL A 155 6.48 1.16 14.75
CA VAL A 155 6.95 0.68 13.46
C VAL A 155 7.41 -0.78 13.54
N HIS A 156 8.15 -1.14 14.59
CA HIS A 156 8.60 -2.51 14.81
C HIS A 156 7.42 -3.47 15.00
N TYR A 157 6.45 -3.09 15.84
CA TYR A 157 5.20 -3.82 16.02
C TYR A 157 4.47 -4.05 14.69
N ALA A 158 4.34 -3.00 13.87
CA ALA A 158 3.63 -3.10 12.60
C ALA A 158 4.33 -4.04 11.61
N LYS A 159 5.67 -4.02 11.58
CA LYS A 159 6.48 -4.96 10.78
C LYS A 159 6.34 -6.40 11.27
N GLN A 160 6.33 -6.61 12.58
CA GLN A 160 6.11 -7.93 13.16
C GLN A 160 4.73 -8.46 12.79
N LEU A 161 3.68 -7.64 12.90
CA LEU A 161 2.32 -8.00 12.49
C LEU A 161 2.22 -8.41 11.01
N LEU A 162 2.92 -7.70 10.11
CA LEU A 162 3.01 -8.08 8.69
C LEU A 162 3.68 -9.46 8.52
N THR A 163 4.79 -9.66 9.22
CA THR A 163 5.58 -10.90 9.15
C THR A 163 4.79 -12.10 9.69
N ASP A 164 4.11 -11.94 10.82
CA ASP A 164 3.24 -12.96 11.45
C ASP A 164 2.06 -13.34 10.55
N LYS A 165 1.64 -12.44 9.67
CA LYS A 165 0.62 -12.67 8.65
C LYS A 165 1.18 -13.27 7.34
N GLY A 166 2.46 -13.65 7.33
CA GLY A 166 3.13 -14.27 6.18
C GLY A 166 3.49 -13.29 5.06
N ILE A 167 3.49 -11.98 5.34
CA ILE A 167 3.87 -10.95 4.37
C ILE A 167 5.38 -10.72 4.49
N ASP A 168 6.11 -11.02 3.43
CA ASP A 168 7.55 -10.74 3.39
C ASP A 168 7.81 -9.24 3.22
N ILE A 169 8.41 -8.65 4.25
CA ILE A 169 8.75 -7.24 4.36
C ILE A 169 10.24 -6.93 4.13
N SER A 170 11.04 -7.88 3.64
CA SER A 170 12.49 -7.71 3.40
C SER A 170 12.83 -6.53 2.48
N LYS A 171 11.88 -6.11 1.64
CA LYS A 171 12.01 -4.97 0.73
C LYS A 171 11.30 -3.70 1.21
N MET A 172 10.73 -3.70 2.42
CA MET A 172 10.01 -2.55 2.96
C MET A 172 10.99 -1.42 3.25
N THR A 173 10.68 -0.22 2.79
CA THR A 173 11.53 0.95 2.95
C THR A 173 10.78 2.10 3.60
N PRO A 174 11.46 2.93 4.41
CA PRO A 174 10.88 4.15 4.94
C PRO A 174 10.60 5.18 3.84
N THR A 175 9.55 5.96 4.04
CA THR A 175 9.21 7.11 3.21
C THR A 175 9.66 8.38 3.92
N TYR A 176 10.35 9.25 3.19
CA TYR A 176 10.83 10.53 3.73
C TYR A 176 9.65 11.50 3.91
N GLN A 177 9.43 11.99 5.14
CA GLN A 177 8.29 12.84 5.50
C GLN A 177 8.68 14.28 5.90
N SER A 178 9.98 14.62 5.89
CA SER A 178 10.48 15.94 6.30
C SER A 178 10.67 16.88 5.10
N CYS A 179 9.62 17.17 4.34
CA CYS A 179 9.75 17.98 3.11
C CYS A 179 9.63 19.50 3.29
N GLY A 180 9.42 20.02 4.51
CA GLY A 180 9.21 21.45 4.71
C GLY A 180 7.94 21.98 4.01
N ASN A 181 7.84 23.30 3.82
CA ASN A 181 6.73 23.92 3.10
C ASN A 181 7.00 23.88 1.58
N ILE A 182 6.72 22.74 0.95
CA ILE A 182 6.67 22.56 -0.51
C ILE A 182 5.22 22.51 -0.98
#